data_AF-A0A497S2S3-F1
#
_entry.id   AF-A0A497S2S3-F1
#
_cell.length_a   1.000
_cell.length_b   1.000
_cell.length_c   1.000
_cell.angle_alpha   90.00
_cell.angle_beta   90.00
_cell.angle_gamma   90.00
#
_symmetry.space_group_name_H-M   'P 1'
#
loop_
_entity.id
_entity.type
_entity.pdbx_description
1 polymer ?
#
loop_
_entity_poly.entity_id
_entity_poly.type
_entity_poly.pdbx_seq_one_letter_code
_entity_poly.pdbx_strand_id
1 'polypeptide(L)'
;EDFEFTLKASQLITHHPSSPTYRRLKEELKDRRYGSFQPSKGVFEAWERTREIAKILNVNVIIFQSPSSFRPTQENKENMREFFDKIKRKGFICAWEPRGDWERKEIKDICDSLDLVHCTDPFKETPVSGGINYFRLHGKPGYNLRYDYTEKDLLELKKFCDKEENYVFFNNLSMLKDAKNFREMMK
;
A
#
# COMPACT_ATOMS: atom_id res chain seq x y z
N GLU A 1 16.32 19.47 -0.50
CA GLU A 1 14.91 19.58 -0.07
C GLU A 1 13.97 18.82 -1.02
N ASP A 2 14.49 18.11 -2.02
CA ASP A 2 13.71 17.38 -3.05
C ASP A 2 13.59 15.87 -2.82
N PHE A 3 13.67 15.41 -1.56
CA PHE A 3 13.58 13.99 -1.23
C PHE A 3 12.33 13.73 -0.39
N GLU A 4 11.52 12.77 -0.83
CA GLU A 4 10.30 12.35 -0.16
C GLU A 4 10.39 10.91 0.32
N PHE A 5 9.86 10.65 1.52
CA PHE A 5 9.57 9.31 1.99
C PHE A 5 8.08 8.99 1.82
N THR A 6 7.79 7.73 1.52
CA THR A 6 6.45 7.15 1.71
C THR A 6 6.50 6.15 2.85
N LEU A 7 5.43 6.03 3.63
CA LEU A 7 5.41 5.16 4.80
C LEU A 7 4.43 4.00 4.62
N LYS A 8 4.87 2.78 4.91
CA LYS A 8 3.94 1.65 5.05
C LYS A 8 3.33 1.67 6.45
N ALA A 9 2.00 1.63 6.50
CA ALA A 9 1.26 1.54 7.75
C ALA A 9 1.65 0.30 8.56
N SER A 10 1.61 0.41 9.90
CA SER A 10 1.95 -0.69 10.78
C SER A 10 1.14 -1.95 10.45
N GLN A 11 1.79 -3.12 10.48
CA GLN A 11 1.13 -4.40 10.28
C GLN A 11 0.04 -4.67 11.33
N LEU A 12 0.13 -4.03 12.51
CA LEU A 12 -0.89 -4.11 13.55
C LEU A 12 -2.25 -3.52 13.12
N ILE A 13 -2.27 -2.73 12.05
CA ILE A 13 -3.50 -2.19 11.45
C ILE A 13 -4.08 -3.20 10.45
N THR A 14 -3.22 -3.79 9.59
CA THR A 14 -3.70 -4.53 8.41
C THR A 14 -3.64 -6.05 8.52
N HIS A 15 -2.78 -6.62 9.36
CA HIS A 15 -2.56 -8.06 9.46
C HIS A 15 -3.05 -8.59 10.82
N HIS A 16 -3.91 -9.61 10.80
CA HIS A 16 -4.33 -10.30 12.03
C HIS A 16 -3.13 -10.99 12.72
N PRO A 17 -3.11 -11.13 14.07
CA PRO A 17 -2.00 -11.75 14.81
C PRO A 17 -1.64 -13.19 14.41
N SER A 18 -2.53 -13.90 13.73
CA SER A 18 -2.22 -15.22 13.13
C SER A 18 -1.29 -15.12 11.92
N SER A 19 -1.03 -13.91 11.40
CA SER A 19 -0.14 -13.70 10.27
C SER A 19 1.31 -14.05 10.63
N PRO A 20 2.06 -14.75 9.75
CA PRO A 20 3.46 -15.10 9.99
C PRO A 20 4.40 -13.92 10.26
N THR A 21 3.98 -12.70 9.89
CA THR A 21 4.72 -11.44 10.07
C THR A 21 4.89 -11.05 11.54
N TYR A 22 3.98 -11.49 12.42
CA TYR A 22 4.06 -11.25 13.86
C TYR A 22 5.23 -11.97 14.54
N ARG A 23 5.78 -13.02 13.93
CA ARG A 23 6.99 -13.70 14.46
C ARG A 23 8.20 -12.78 14.57
N ARG A 24 8.22 -11.67 13.82
CA ARG A 24 9.29 -10.66 13.83
C ARG A 24 8.96 -9.45 14.71
N LEU A 25 7.78 -9.43 15.31
CA LEU A 25 7.36 -8.33 16.17
C LEU A 25 8.17 -8.38 17.47
N LYS A 26 8.84 -7.28 17.79
CA LYS A 26 9.66 -7.15 19.01
C LYS A 26 8.88 -6.59 20.20
N GLU A 27 7.64 -6.17 19.98
CA GLU A 27 6.76 -5.66 21.04
C GLU A 27 5.76 -6.72 21.48
N GLU A 28 5.42 -6.70 22.77
CA GLU A 28 4.42 -7.57 23.35
C GLU A 28 3.01 -7.06 23.02
N LEU A 29 2.16 -7.95 22.54
CA LEU A 29 0.77 -7.62 22.26
C LEU A 29 -0.03 -7.59 23.56
N LYS A 30 -0.54 -6.41 23.92
CA LYS A 30 -1.40 -6.23 25.10
C LYS A 30 -2.81 -6.83 24.95
N ASP A 31 -3.23 -7.17 23.73
CA ASP A 31 -4.52 -7.77 23.36
C ASP A 31 -4.33 -8.59 22.06
N ARG A 32 -5.29 -9.43 21.66
CA ARG A 32 -5.30 -10.13 20.36
C ARG A 32 -6.12 -9.41 19.28
N ARG A 33 -6.80 -8.32 19.62
CA ARG A 33 -7.58 -7.52 18.66
C ARG A 33 -6.70 -6.54 17.87
N TYR A 34 -5.96 -7.08 16.91
CA TYR A 34 -5.17 -6.31 15.95
C TYR A 34 -5.46 -6.78 14.52
N GLY A 35 -5.09 -5.95 13.54
CA GLY A 35 -5.19 -6.29 12.13
C GLY A 35 -6.58 -6.09 11.54
N SER A 36 -6.69 -6.41 10.25
CA SER A 36 -7.95 -6.37 9.47
C SER A 36 -8.73 -5.06 9.59
N PHE A 37 -8.05 -3.94 9.87
CA PHE A 37 -8.65 -2.63 10.11
C PHE A 37 -9.71 -2.64 11.21
N GLN A 38 -9.65 -3.61 12.14
CA GLN A 38 -10.67 -3.74 13.18
C GLN A 38 -10.72 -2.44 14.01
N PRO A 39 -11.91 -1.96 14.40
CA PRO A 39 -12.07 -0.76 15.21
C PRO A 39 -11.74 -1.03 16.69
N SER A 40 -10.52 -1.51 16.94
CA SER A 40 -10.01 -1.84 18.26
C SER A 40 -9.05 -0.75 18.76
N LYS A 41 -8.91 -0.68 20.09
CA LYS A 41 -7.92 0.20 20.72
C LYS A 41 -6.50 -0.04 20.17
N GLY A 42 -6.12 -1.30 19.96
CA GLY A 42 -4.80 -1.67 19.45
C GLY A 42 -4.54 -1.17 18.02
N VAL A 43 -5.53 -1.28 17.14
CA VAL A 43 -5.43 -0.78 15.75
C VAL A 43 -5.34 0.74 15.73
N PHE A 44 -6.15 1.44 16.53
CA PHE A 44 -6.08 2.90 16.61
C PHE A 44 -4.78 3.41 17.23
N GLU A 45 -4.25 2.75 18.27
CA GLU A 45 -2.92 3.07 18.82
C GLU A 45 -1.81 2.86 17.78
N ALA A 46 -1.88 1.78 16.99
CA ALA A 46 -0.93 1.53 15.92
C ALA A 46 -1.02 2.60 14.81
N TRP A 47 -2.22 3.09 14.51
CA TRP A 47 -2.41 4.22 13.60
C TRP A 47 -1.78 5.50 14.16
N GLU A 48 -2.03 5.87 15.42
CA GLU A 48 -1.49 7.11 15.99
C GLU A 48 0.05 7.12 15.94
N ARG A 49 0.71 6.00 16.28
CA ARG A 49 2.16 5.85 16.14
C ARG A 49 2.61 5.97 14.68
N THR A 50 1.90 5.32 13.76
CA THR A 50 2.18 5.43 12.31
C THR A 50 2.09 6.88 11.86
N ARG A 51 1.05 7.61 12.28
CA ARG A 51 0.81 9.01 11.95
C ARG A 51 1.89 9.92 12.51
N GLU A 52 2.34 9.70 13.74
CA GLU A 52 3.42 10.47 14.35
C GLU A 52 4.73 10.31 13.58
N ILE A 53 5.10 9.07 13.24
CA ILE A 53 6.28 8.78 12.41
C ILE A 53 6.13 9.44 11.03
N ALA A 54 4.96 9.33 10.40
CA ALA A 54 4.66 9.96 9.12
C ALA A 54 4.89 11.48 9.16
N LYS A 55 4.44 12.16 10.22
CA LYS A 55 4.67 13.60 10.40
C LYS A 55 6.14 13.95 10.59
N ILE A 56 6.87 13.18 11.40
CA ILE A 56 8.30 13.41 11.64
C ILE A 56 9.10 13.28 10.35
N LEU A 57 8.76 12.29 9.52
CA LEU A 57 9.41 12.04 8.23
C LEU A 57 8.87 12.92 7.09
N ASN A 58 7.88 13.78 7.37
CA ASN A 58 7.19 14.61 6.38
C ASN A 58 6.70 13.82 5.15
N VAL A 59 6.06 12.65 5.38
CA VAL A 59 5.56 11.80 4.29
C VAL A 59 4.22 12.32 3.79
N ASN A 60 4.01 12.32 2.47
CA ASN A 60 2.69 12.62 1.91
C ASN A 60 1.84 11.37 1.76
N VAL A 61 2.44 10.21 1.46
CA VAL A 61 1.70 8.96 1.19
C VAL A 61 1.92 7.90 2.28
N ILE A 62 0.81 7.33 2.77
CA ILE A 62 0.80 6.17 3.65
C ILE A 62 0.14 4.98 2.94
N ILE A 63 0.89 3.88 2.79
CA ILE A 63 0.41 2.66 2.14
C ILE A 63 -0.08 1.62 3.15
N PHE A 64 -1.33 1.20 2.98
CA PHE A 64 -1.97 0.11 3.71
C PHE A 64 -2.01 -1.13 2.82
N GLN A 65 -1.05 -2.03 3.01
CA GLN A 65 -1.08 -3.34 2.34
C GLN A 65 -1.84 -4.34 3.19
N SER A 66 -2.95 -4.88 2.69
CA SER A 66 -3.68 -5.96 3.35
C SER A 66 -3.15 -7.35 2.92
N PRO A 67 -3.23 -8.38 3.78
CA PRO A 67 -2.82 -9.74 3.42
C PRO A 67 -3.87 -10.44 2.54
N SER A 68 -3.49 -11.57 1.92
CA SER A 68 -4.42 -12.39 1.15
C SER A 68 -5.57 -13.01 1.94
N SER A 69 -5.41 -13.11 3.26
CA SER A 69 -6.47 -13.52 4.18
C SER A 69 -7.55 -12.45 4.37
N PHE A 70 -7.27 -11.19 4.04
CA PHE A 70 -8.24 -10.09 4.14
C PHE A 70 -9.11 -10.08 2.88
N ARG A 71 -10.24 -10.80 2.93
CA ARG A 71 -11.18 -11.04 1.82
C ARG A 71 -12.36 -10.04 1.84
N PRO A 72 -13.14 -9.90 0.75
CA PRO A 72 -14.26 -8.96 0.64
C PRO A 72 -15.52 -9.33 1.46
N THR A 73 -15.34 -9.77 2.71
CA THR A 73 -16.47 -10.02 3.62
C THR A 73 -17.12 -8.71 4.04
N GLN A 74 -18.40 -8.76 4.42
CA GLN A 74 -19.12 -7.59 4.92
C GLN A 74 -18.41 -6.98 6.13
N GLU A 75 -17.97 -7.82 7.08
CA GLU A 75 -17.22 -7.40 8.26
C GLU A 75 -15.93 -6.63 7.90
N ASN A 76 -15.14 -7.13 6.94
CA ASN A 76 -13.89 -6.47 6.54
C ASN A 76 -14.15 -5.11 5.87
N LYS A 77 -15.22 -5.00 5.08
CA LYS A 77 -15.64 -3.73 4.47
C LYS A 77 -16.10 -2.73 5.53
N GLU A 78 -16.88 -3.17 6.53
CA GLU A 78 -17.32 -2.34 7.66
C GLU A 78 -16.14 -1.88 8.52
N ASN A 79 -15.21 -2.79 8.84
CA ASN A 79 -13.98 -2.46 9.56
C ASN A 79 -13.16 -1.37 8.86
N MET A 80 -12.97 -1.48 7.53
CA MET A 80 -12.29 -0.43 6.76
C MET A 80 -13.01 0.91 6.85
N ARG A 81 -14.33 0.93 6.65
CA ARG A 81 -15.10 2.19 6.74
C ARG A 81 -14.96 2.82 8.12
N GLU A 82 -15.22 2.06 9.18
CA GLU A 82 -15.14 2.56 10.54
C GLU A 82 -13.73 3.04 10.92
N PHE A 83 -12.69 2.32 10.49
CA PHE A 83 -11.31 2.73 10.69
C PHE A 83 -11.01 4.06 9.99
N PHE A 84 -11.27 4.16 8.67
CA PHE A 84 -10.94 5.35 7.89
C PHE A 84 -11.78 6.58 8.26
N ASP A 85 -13.01 6.39 8.76
CA ASP A 85 -13.87 7.46 9.27
C ASP A 85 -13.38 8.03 10.60
N LYS A 86 -12.77 7.20 11.45
CA LYS A 86 -12.34 7.61 12.81
C LYS A 86 -10.93 8.16 12.88
N ILE A 87 -10.05 7.78 11.95
CA ILE A 87 -8.65 8.20 11.99
C ILE A 87 -8.45 9.66 11.56
N LYS A 88 -7.55 10.35 12.26
CA LYS A 88 -7.07 11.68 11.83
C LYS A 88 -6.04 11.54 10.71
N ARG A 89 -6.50 11.49 9.46
CA ARG A 89 -5.66 11.31 8.26
C ARG A 89 -5.52 12.54 7.36
N LYS A 90 -6.13 13.67 7.71
CA LYS A 90 -6.01 14.92 6.93
C LYS A 90 -4.54 15.28 6.72
N GLY A 91 -4.17 15.55 5.47
CA GLY A 91 -2.80 15.85 5.06
C GLY A 91 -2.00 14.64 4.57
N PHE A 92 -2.57 13.42 4.61
CA PHE A 92 -1.96 12.24 4.01
C PHE A 92 -2.81 11.71 2.87
N ILE A 93 -2.15 11.31 1.78
CA ILE A 93 -2.72 10.43 0.77
C ILE A 93 -2.64 9.01 1.32
N CYS A 94 -3.78 8.33 1.41
CA CYS A 94 -3.84 6.96 1.86
C CYS A 94 -3.96 6.04 0.64
N ALA A 95 -2.95 5.19 0.42
CA ALA A 95 -2.97 4.19 -0.64
C ALA A 95 -3.32 2.81 -0.04
N TRP A 96 -4.06 1.99 -0.79
CA TRP A 96 -4.43 0.64 -0.37
C TRP A 96 -3.96 -0.38 -1.41
N GLU A 97 -3.17 -1.37 -0.95
CA GLU A 97 -2.75 -2.52 -1.77
C GLU A 97 -3.49 -3.77 -1.28
N PRO A 98 -4.62 -4.13 -1.93
CA PRO A 98 -5.31 -5.37 -1.64
C PRO A 98 -4.49 -6.57 -2.11
N ARG A 99 -4.35 -7.59 -1.25
CA ARG A 99 -3.78 -8.90 -1.65
C ARG A 99 -4.77 -10.06 -1.51
N GLY A 100 -5.96 -9.77 -0.99
CA GLY A 100 -7.07 -10.71 -0.94
C GLY A 100 -7.75 -10.86 -2.30
N ASP A 101 -8.71 -11.77 -2.35
CA ASP A 101 -9.52 -12.04 -3.54
C ASP A 101 -10.66 -11.01 -3.67
N TRP A 102 -10.29 -9.77 -3.99
CA TRP A 102 -11.23 -8.65 -4.16
C TRP A 102 -11.52 -8.45 -5.64
N GLU A 103 -12.79 -8.25 -5.99
CA GLU A 103 -13.12 -7.87 -7.35
C GLU A 103 -12.75 -6.40 -7.62
N ARG A 104 -12.41 -6.08 -8.87
CA ARG A 104 -12.10 -4.71 -9.31
C ARG A 104 -13.15 -3.69 -8.90
N LYS A 105 -14.43 -4.06 -9.01
CA LYS A 105 -15.55 -3.18 -8.62
C LYS A 105 -15.53 -2.91 -7.12
N GLU A 106 -15.28 -3.92 -6.30
CA GLU A 106 -15.23 -3.77 -4.85
C GLU A 106 -14.03 -2.91 -4.42
N ILE A 107 -12.88 -3.07 -5.07
CA ILE A 107 -11.71 -2.21 -4.84
C ILE A 107 -12.05 -0.76 -5.16
N LYS A 108 -12.68 -0.53 -6.32
CA LYS A 108 -13.11 0.81 -6.74
C LYS A 108 -14.08 1.44 -5.75
N ASP A 109 -15.12 0.71 -5.36
CA ASP A 109 -16.15 1.21 -4.44
C ASP A 109 -15.56 1.57 -3.07
N ILE A 110 -14.64 0.75 -2.54
CA ILE A 110 -13.95 1.04 -1.29
C ILE A 110 -13.02 2.23 -1.43
N CYS A 111 -12.19 2.28 -2.48
CA CYS A 111 -11.27 3.39 -2.69
C CYS A 111 -11.99 4.72 -2.88
N ASP A 112 -13.06 4.74 -3.69
CA ASP A 112 -13.82 5.97 -3.93
C ASP A 112 -14.57 6.43 -2.68
N SER A 113 -15.22 5.51 -1.95
CA SER A 113 -15.99 5.88 -0.74
C SER A 113 -15.10 6.34 0.41
N LEU A 114 -13.86 5.85 0.48
CA LEU A 114 -12.92 6.18 1.55
C LEU A 114 -11.82 7.14 1.11
N ASP A 115 -11.89 7.71 -0.09
CA ASP A 115 -10.86 8.60 -0.66
C ASP A 115 -9.46 7.98 -0.52
N LEU A 116 -9.28 6.81 -1.14
CA LEU A 116 -8.04 6.05 -1.16
C LEU A 116 -7.50 5.92 -2.59
N VAL A 117 -6.18 5.82 -2.70
CA VAL A 117 -5.50 5.48 -3.95
C VAL A 117 -5.40 3.96 -4.09
N HIS A 118 -5.80 3.41 -5.24
CA HIS A 118 -5.54 1.99 -5.53
C HIS A 118 -4.04 1.78 -5.80
N CYS A 119 -3.33 1.19 -4.85
CA CYS A 119 -1.93 0.78 -5.03
C CYS A 119 -1.89 -0.61 -5.67
N THR A 120 -1.26 -0.70 -6.84
CA THR A 120 -1.18 -1.96 -7.60
C THR A 120 0.15 -2.10 -8.35
N ASP A 121 0.35 -3.24 -9.00
CA ASP A 121 1.39 -3.44 -9.99
C ASP A 121 0.75 -3.23 -11.38
N PRO A 122 1.12 -2.18 -12.14
CA PRO A 122 0.42 -1.82 -13.37
C PRO A 122 0.58 -2.86 -14.48
N PHE A 123 1.57 -3.76 -14.38
CA PHE A 123 1.70 -4.90 -15.29
C PHE A 123 0.71 -6.04 -15.00
N LYS A 124 0.04 -6.01 -13.84
CA LYS A 124 -0.97 -7.00 -13.45
C LYS A 124 -2.36 -6.44 -13.64
N GLU A 125 -2.55 -5.18 -13.27
CA GLU A 125 -3.86 -4.56 -13.30
C GLU A 125 -3.76 -3.04 -13.37
N THR A 126 -4.62 -2.41 -14.17
CA THR A 126 -4.76 -0.96 -14.17
C THR A 126 -5.38 -0.48 -12.85
N PRO A 127 -4.90 0.61 -12.23
CA PRO A 127 -5.58 1.22 -11.09
C PRO A 127 -7.04 1.54 -11.40
N VAL A 128 -7.91 1.47 -10.38
CA VAL A 128 -9.36 1.72 -10.54
C VAL A 128 -9.83 3.00 -9.88
N SER A 129 -8.99 3.62 -9.04
CA SER A 129 -9.32 4.80 -8.24
C SER A 129 -8.05 5.53 -7.75
N GLY A 130 -8.20 6.80 -7.35
CA GLY A 130 -7.17 7.67 -6.79
C GLY A 130 -6.72 8.80 -7.72
N GLY A 131 -6.39 9.96 -7.15
CA GLY A 131 -5.88 11.14 -7.87
C GLY A 131 -4.43 11.03 -8.36
N ILE A 132 -3.67 10.07 -7.83
CA ILE A 132 -2.28 9.79 -8.20
C ILE A 132 -2.11 8.33 -8.59
N ASN A 133 -0.96 7.97 -9.17
CA ASN A 133 -0.56 6.59 -9.36
C ASN A 133 0.41 6.17 -8.27
N TYR A 134 0.16 5.00 -7.67
CA TYR A 134 1.04 4.42 -6.66
C TYR A 134 1.34 2.97 -7.01
N PHE A 135 2.48 2.76 -7.68
CA PHE A 135 2.86 1.47 -8.22
C PHE A 135 3.87 0.75 -7.34
N ARG A 136 3.61 -0.53 -7.05
CA ARG A 136 4.53 -1.41 -6.35
C ARG A 136 4.81 -2.66 -7.18
N LEU A 137 5.95 -2.66 -7.84
CA LEU A 137 6.38 -3.67 -8.76
C LEU A 137 7.08 -4.80 -8.01
N HIS A 138 6.60 -6.04 -8.18
CA HIS A 138 7.17 -7.23 -7.51
C HIS A 138 7.76 -8.24 -8.51
N GLY A 139 8.11 -7.76 -9.71
CA GLY A 139 8.58 -8.57 -10.83
C GLY A 139 7.46 -9.27 -11.62
N LYS A 140 7.79 -9.84 -12.78
CA LYS A 140 6.84 -10.56 -13.66
C LYS A 140 7.41 -11.92 -14.14
N PRO A 141 6.55 -12.86 -14.58
CA PRO A 141 5.10 -12.86 -14.42
C PRO A 141 4.70 -13.06 -12.94
N GLY A 142 3.54 -12.52 -12.53
CA GLY A 142 3.01 -12.70 -11.18
C GLY A 142 3.89 -12.07 -10.08
N TYR A 143 4.22 -12.82 -9.03
CA TYR A 143 5.11 -12.37 -7.95
C TYR A 143 6.48 -13.02 -8.13
N ASN A 144 7.39 -12.36 -8.84
CA ASN A 144 8.71 -12.90 -9.17
C ASN A 144 9.82 -11.89 -8.80
N LEU A 145 10.25 -11.91 -7.55
CA LEU A 145 11.28 -10.99 -7.06
C LEU A 145 12.63 -11.15 -7.78
N ARG A 146 12.89 -12.27 -8.46
CA ARG A 146 14.14 -12.49 -9.21
C ARG A 146 14.11 -11.89 -10.63
N TYR A 147 12.97 -11.35 -11.05
CA TYR A 147 12.84 -10.74 -12.36
C TYR A 147 13.63 -9.43 -12.44
N ASP A 148 14.38 -9.29 -13.53
CA ASP A 148 15.05 -8.05 -13.91
C ASP A 148 14.23 -7.38 -15.02
N TYR A 149 13.77 -6.15 -14.78
CA TYR A 149 12.98 -5.44 -15.77
C TYR A 149 13.84 -5.06 -16.99
N THR A 150 13.36 -5.41 -18.17
CA THR A 150 14.02 -5.06 -19.43
C THR A 150 13.73 -3.63 -19.84
N GLU A 151 14.52 -3.07 -20.75
CA GLU A 151 14.26 -1.74 -21.32
C GLU A 151 12.85 -1.62 -21.92
N LYS A 152 12.37 -2.69 -22.58
CA LYS A 152 11.00 -2.75 -23.12
C LYS A 152 9.95 -2.64 -22.01
N ASP A 153 10.16 -3.32 -20.88
CA ASP A 153 9.25 -3.23 -19.75
C ASP A 153 9.26 -1.82 -19.16
N LEU A 154 10.43 -1.20 -19.03
CA LEU A 154 10.55 0.17 -18.50
C LEU A 154 9.87 1.20 -19.43
N LEU A 155 9.96 1.03 -20.75
CA LEU A 155 9.23 1.85 -21.72
C LEU A 155 7.72 1.67 -21.62
N GLU A 156 7.26 0.45 -21.30
CA GLU A 156 5.84 0.18 -21.02
C GLU A 156 5.40 0.81 -19.68
N LEU A 157 6.21 0.69 -18.64
CA LEU A 157 5.97 1.32 -17.33
C LEU A 157 5.85 2.84 -17.44
N LYS A 158 6.66 3.48 -18.29
CA LYS A 158 6.57 4.91 -18.58
C LYS A 158 5.19 5.30 -19.13
N LYS A 159 4.56 4.44 -19.94
CA LYS A 159 3.21 4.69 -20.47
C LYS A 159 2.12 4.56 -19.40
N PHE A 160 2.34 3.74 -18.39
CA PHE A 160 1.43 3.65 -17.23
C PHE A 160 1.54 4.86 -16.29
N CYS A 161 2.61 5.65 -16.39
CA CYS A 161 2.78 6.86 -15.61
C CYS A 161 2.03 8.03 -16.26
N ASP A 162 0.69 7.96 -16.25
CA ASP A 162 -0.21 8.83 -17.01
C ASP A 162 -0.87 9.96 -16.19
N LYS A 163 -0.61 10.02 -14.88
CA LYS A 163 -1.09 11.09 -14.00
C LYS A 163 -0.04 12.18 -13.79
N GLU A 164 -0.44 13.30 -13.18
CA GLU A 164 0.49 14.36 -12.80
C GLU A 164 1.56 13.85 -11.82
N GLU A 165 1.13 13.06 -10.82
CA GLU A 165 2.03 12.41 -9.85
C GLU A 165 1.99 10.88 -9.99
N ASN A 166 3.17 10.28 -10.14
CA ASN A 166 3.35 8.83 -10.26
C ASN A 166 4.45 8.34 -9.33
N TYR A 167 4.07 7.61 -8.29
CA TYR A 167 5.01 6.97 -7.37
C TYR A 167 5.29 5.55 -7.84
N VAL A 168 6.56 5.23 -8.09
CA VAL A 168 6.97 3.93 -8.64
C VAL A 168 7.99 3.27 -7.74
N PHE A 169 7.62 2.13 -7.15
CA PHE A 169 8.47 1.35 -6.27
C PHE A 169 8.81 -0.01 -6.87
N PHE A 170 10.09 -0.21 -7.14
CA PHE A 170 10.65 -1.52 -7.46
C PHE A 170 10.90 -2.29 -6.16
N ASN A 171 10.27 -3.46 -5.99
CA ASN A 171 10.45 -4.34 -4.82
C ASN A 171 11.08 -5.70 -5.20
N ASN A 172 11.58 -5.86 -6.42
CA ASN A 172 12.35 -7.02 -6.86
C ASN A 172 13.80 -6.98 -6.31
N LEU A 173 14.56 -8.06 -6.45
CA LEU A 173 15.93 -8.19 -5.95
C LEU A 173 16.89 -7.20 -6.61
N SER A 174 16.67 -6.88 -7.89
CA SER A 174 17.46 -5.92 -8.67
C SER A 174 16.91 -4.49 -8.60
N MET A 175 16.04 -4.18 -7.63
CA MET A 175 15.31 -2.91 -7.53
C MET A 175 16.17 -1.65 -7.69
N LEU A 176 17.40 -1.62 -7.17
CA LEU A 176 18.27 -0.45 -7.30
C LEU A 176 18.68 -0.20 -8.75
N LYS A 177 19.00 -1.26 -9.49
CA LYS A 177 19.38 -1.20 -10.90
C LYS A 177 18.17 -0.76 -11.73
N ASP A 178 17.02 -1.38 -11.50
CA ASP A 178 15.81 -1.11 -12.28
C ASP A 178 15.27 0.30 -12.01
N ALA A 179 15.28 0.75 -10.75
CA ALA A 179 14.91 2.12 -10.40
C ALA A 179 15.84 3.16 -11.01
N LYS A 180 17.16 2.90 -11.07
CA LYS A 180 18.13 3.79 -11.73
C LYS A 180 17.85 3.86 -13.23
N ASN A 181 17.71 2.72 -13.90
CA ASN A 181 17.43 2.66 -15.33
C ASN A 181 16.12 3.39 -15.66
N PHE A 182 15.06 3.17 -14.88
CA PHE A 182 13.79 3.86 -15.07
C PHE A 182 13.92 5.37 -14.86
N ARG A 183 14.63 5.80 -13.81
CA ARG A 183 14.88 7.22 -13.56
C ARG A 183 15.64 7.89 -14.71
N GLU A 184 16.68 7.25 -15.25
CA GLU A 184 17.40 7.80 -16.40
C GLU A 184 16.52 7.87 -17.66
N MET A 185 15.56 6.96 -17.83
CA MET A 185 14.57 6.98 -18.92
C MET A 185 13.47 8.06 -18.76
N MET A 186 13.27 8.55 -17.53
CA MET A 186 12.29 9.60 -17.20
C MET A 186 12.87 11.02 -17.26
N LYS A 187 14.19 11.16 -17.36
CA LYS A 187 14.85 12.43 -17.70
C LYS A 187 14.65 12.76 -19.18
#